data_AF-A0A2N8PF09-F1
#
_entry.id   AF-A0A2N8PF09-F1
#
_cell.length_a   1.000
_cell.length_b   1.000
_cell.length_c   1.000
_cell.angle_alpha   90.00
_cell.angle_beta   90.00
_cell.angle_gamma   90.00
#
_symmetry.space_group_name_H-M   'P 1'
#
loop_
_entity.id
_entity.type
_entity.pdbx_description
1 polymer ?
#
loop_
_entity_poly.entity_id
_entity_poly.type
_entity_poly.pdbx_seq_one_letter_code
_entity_poly.pdbx_strand_id
1 'polypeptide(L)'
;MLLSDEQFTARMREAGLTLRLVQSKPDVELYVDPDGVTVDAGVDKAVINIKMSCDTAHALWSGRLLMPVALATGKVRIRGSVAKVLEFVPLLQPAFDRYPEIAARAGVAAA
;
A
#
# COMPACT_ATOMS: atom_id res chain seq x y z
N MET A 1 -5.02 1.61 14.37
CA MET A 1 -4.71 1.78 12.92
C MET A 1 -3.66 0.72 12.59
N LEU A 2 -3.44 0.29 11.33
CA LEU A 2 -2.54 -0.86 11.04
C LEU A 2 -1.10 -0.66 11.58
N LEU A 3 -0.58 0.57 11.49
CA LEU A 3 0.74 0.93 12.05
C LEU A 3 0.73 1.13 13.58
N SER A 4 -0.43 1.06 14.22
CA SER A 4 -0.54 1.02 15.68
C SER A 4 -0.49 -0.43 16.21
N ASP A 5 -0.50 -1.42 15.31
CA ASP A 5 -0.40 -2.83 15.66
C ASP A 5 1.08 -3.19 15.82
N GLU A 6 1.47 -3.56 17.05
CA GLU A 6 2.85 -3.89 17.40
C GLU A 6 3.34 -5.15 16.67
N GLN A 7 2.47 -6.13 16.45
CA GLN A 7 2.84 -7.35 15.73
C GLN A 7 3.10 -7.05 14.25
N PHE A 8 2.29 -6.18 13.64
CA PHE A 8 2.49 -5.74 12.27
C PHE A 8 3.79 -4.94 12.11
N THR A 9 3.99 -3.93 12.95
CA THR A 9 5.18 -3.06 12.89
C THR A 9 6.47 -3.80 13.23
N ALA A 10 6.45 -4.75 14.17
CA ALA A 10 7.58 -5.63 14.46
C ALA A 10 7.99 -6.45 13.22
N ARG A 11 7.04 -7.07 12.51
CA ARG A 11 7.33 -7.80 11.26
C ARG A 11 7.89 -6.91 10.17
N MET A 12 7.41 -5.66 10.06
CA MET A 12 8.00 -4.70 9.12
C MET A 12 9.45 -4.36 9.49
N ARG A 13 9.78 -4.20 10.79
CA ARG A 13 11.15 -3.95 11.26
C ARG A 13 12.07 -5.14 11.00
N GLU A 14 11.64 -6.35 11.37
CA GLU A 14 12.41 -7.58 11.18
C GLU A 14 12.77 -7.82 9.72
N ALA A 15 11.82 -7.54 8.81
CA ALA A 15 12.08 -7.68 7.40
C ALA A 15 12.84 -6.48 6.82
N GLY A 16 13.04 -5.37 7.54
CA GLY A 16 13.57 -4.12 6.98
C GLY A 16 12.70 -3.62 5.82
N LEU A 17 11.38 -3.58 6.01
CA LEU A 17 10.42 -3.18 4.98
C LEU A 17 10.17 -1.66 5.06
N THR A 18 10.58 -0.95 4.02
CA THR A 18 10.19 0.44 3.76
C THR A 18 9.60 0.56 2.36
N LEU A 19 8.51 1.29 2.24
CA LEU A 19 7.71 1.42 1.03
C LEU A 19 7.70 2.88 0.58
N ARG A 20 7.95 3.12 -0.69
CA ARG A 20 7.60 4.37 -1.36
C ARG A 20 6.47 4.09 -2.32
N LEU A 21 5.31 4.70 -2.11
CA LEU A 21 4.17 4.62 -3.00
C LEU A 21 4.04 5.93 -3.76
N VAL A 22 4.07 5.84 -5.09
CA VAL A 22 3.78 6.97 -5.98
C VAL A 22 2.43 6.68 -6.63
N GLN A 23 1.42 7.44 -6.24
CA GLN A 23 0.11 7.37 -6.87
C GLN A 23 -0.12 8.56 -7.80
N SER A 24 -0.91 8.32 -8.83
CA SER A 24 -1.30 9.32 -9.82
C SER A 24 -2.82 9.49 -9.86
N LYS A 25 -3.25 10.69 -10.28
CA LYS A 25 -4.66 11.09 -10.37
C LYS A 25 -5.42 11.03 -9.02
N PRO A 26 -5.14 11.95 -8.07
CA PRO A 26 -4.12 13.00 -8.12
C PRO A 26 -2.71 12.48 -7.82
N ASP A 27 -1.69 13.27 -8.13
CA ASP A 27 -0.31 12.90 -7.82
C ASP A 27 -0.06 13.03 -6.32
N VAL A 28 0.37 11.92 -5.70
CA VAL A 28 0.72 11.87 -4.28
C VAL A 28 1.84 10.87 -4.06
N GLU A 29 2.80 11.25 -3.21
CA GLU A 29 3.88 10.37 -2.79
C GLU A 29 3.74 10.04 -1.30
N LEU A 30 3.79 8.76 -0.97
CA LEU A 30 3.75 8.26 0.40
C LEU A 30 5.01 7.47 0.68
N TYR A 31 5.64 7.75 1.81
CA TYR A 31 6.67 6.90 2.38
C TYR A 31 6.09 6.22 3.61
N VAL A 32 6.24 4.89 3.69
CA VAL A 32 5.75 4.07 4.79
C VAL A 32 6.89 3.24 5.35
N ASP A 33 7.06 3.31 6.66
CA ASP A 33 7.99 2.52 7.42
C ASP A 33 7.31 2.04 8.72
N PRO A 34 8.00 1.27 9.58
CA PRO A 34 7.41 0.81 10.83
C PRO A 34 7.07 1.91 11.84
N ASP A 35 7.59 3.13 11.66
CA ASP A 35 7.40 4.27 12.55
C ASP A 35 6.23 5.18 12.10
N GLY A 36 5.83 5.11 10.83
CA GLY A 36 4.65 5.81 10.36
C GLY A 36 4.51 5.94 8.84
N VAL A 37 3.71 6.94 8.46
CA VAL A 37 3.51 7.36 7.07
C VAL A 37 3.91 8.82 6.95
N THR A 38 4.74 9.14 5.96
CA THR A 38 5.09 10.52 5.59
C THR A 38 4.59 10.79 4.17
N VAL A 39 3.95 11.94 3.96
CA VAL A 39 3.46 12.38 2.65
C VAL A 39 4.48 13.34 2.04
N ASP A 40 4.71 13.24 0.74
CA ASP A 40 5.61 14.12 -0.05
C ASP A 40 7.05 14.17 0.50
N ALA A 41 7.51 13.04 1.05
CA ALA A 41 8.78 12.95 1.74
C ALA A 41 10.02 13.06 0.82
N GLY A 42 9.85 12.90 -0.50
CA GLY A 42 10.96 12.87 -1.47
C GLY A 42 11.97 11.73 -1.19
N VAL A 43 11.51 10.65 -0.57
CA VAL A 43 12.38 9.56 -0.10
C VAL A 43 12.64 8.57 -1.24
N ASP A 44 13.84 8.64 -1.83
CA ASP A 44 14.24 7.73 -2.91
C ASP A 44 14.81 6.38 -2.44
N LYS A 45 15.08 6.21 -1.14
CA LYS A 45 15.81 5.04 -0.59
C LYS A 45 14.91 3.92 -0.04
N ALA A 46 13.62 3.91 -0.36
CA ALA A 46 12.74 2.81 0.07
C ALA A 46 13.18 1.47 -0.54
N VAL A 47 13.09 0.39 0.24
CA VAL A 47 13.43 -0.97 -0.22
C VAL A 47 12.46 -1.43 -1.32
N ILE A 48 11.22 -0.95 -1.29
CA ILE A 48 10.20 -1.25 -2.29
C ILE A 48 9.60 0.07 -2.77
N ASN A 49 9.58 0.26 -4.08
CA ASN A 49 8.91 1.37 -4.72
C ASN A 49 7.71 0.83 -5.51
N ILE A 50 6.52 1.34 -5.22
CA ILE A 50 5.27 0.93 -5.87
C ILE A 50 4.70 2.14 -6.60
N LYS A 51 4.35 1.97 -7.88
CA LYS A 51 3.65 2.99 -8.67
C LYS A 51 2.31 2.46 -9.16
N MET A 52 1.25 3.27 -9.01
CA MET A 52 -0.10 2.96 -9.49
C MET A 52 -0.95 4.24 -9.61
N SER A 53 -2.21 4.17 -10.05
CA SER A 53 -3.17 5.27 -9.89
C SER A 53 -3.90 5.19 -8.55
N CYS A 54 -4.48 6.29 -8.07
CA CYS A 54 -5.37 6.27 -6.90
C CYS A 54 -6.58 5.35 -7.12
N ASP A 55 -7.13 5.28 -8.34
CA ASP A 55 -8.19 4.33 -8.68
C ASP A 55 -7.75 2.88 -8.54
N THR A 56 -6.51 2.58 -8.94
CA THR A 56 -5.92 1.23 -8.79
C THR A 56 -5.72 0.90 -7.32
N ALA A 57 -5.21 1.84 -6.53
CA ALA A 57 -5.07 1.69 -5.08
C ALA A 57 -6.43 1.44 -4.43
N HIS A 58 -7.44 2.24 -4.76
CA HIS A 58 -8.80 2.09 -4.26
C HIS A 58 -9.38 0.70 -4.62
N ALA A 59 -9.21 0.23 -5.85
CA ALA A 59 -9.68 -1.09 -6.27
C ALA A 59 -8.96 -2.24 -5.56
N LEU A 60 -7.65 -2.11 -5.28
CA LEU A 60 -6.88 -3.07 -4.49
C LEU A 60 -7.38 -3.11 -3.05
N TRP A 61 -7.46 -1.94 -2.40
CA TRP A 61 -7.88 -1.84 -1.01
C TRP A 61 -9.34 -2.26 -0.80
N SER A 62 -10.19 -2.09 -1.81
CA SER A 62 -11.58 -2.55 -1.79
C SER A 62 -11.76 -4.03 -2.18
N GLY A 63 -10.67 -4.76 -2.47
CA GLY A 63 -10.74 -6.16 -2.91
C GLY A 63 -11.32 -6.40 -4.31
N ARG A 64 -11.59 -5.34 -5.10
CA ARG A 64 -12.12 -5.44 -6.48
C ARG A 64 -11.04 -5.76 -7.51
N LEU A 65 -9.77 -5.56 -7.14
CA LEU A 65 -8.61 -5.90 -7.94
C LEU A 65 -7.65 -6.73 -7.10
N LEU A 66 -7.19 -7.86 -7.65
CA LEU A 66 -6.17 -8.67 -7.00
C LEU A 66 -4.77 -8.17 -7.38
N MET A 67 -3.86 -8.14 -6.41
CA MET A 67 -2.47 -7.70 -6.63
C MET A 67 -1.77 -8.46 -7.79
N PRO A 68 -1.86 -9.81 -7.91
CA PRO A 68 -1.25 -10.51 -9.04
C PRO A 68 -1.79 -10.03 -10.40
N VAL A 69 -3.10 -9.78 -10.50
CA VAL A 69 -3.73 -9.26 -11.72
C VAL A 69 -3.26 -7.84 -12.02
N ALA A 70 -3.16 -6.99 -11.00
CA ALA A 70 -2.67 -5.62 -11.14
C ALA A 70 -1.22 -5.55 -11.64
N LEU A 71 -0.37 -6.49 -11.18
CA LEU A 71 1.00 -6.65 -11.65
C LEU A 71 1.06 -7.17 -13.08
N ALA A 72 0.31 -8.24 -13.39
CA ALA A 72 0.28 -8.84 -14.72
C ALA A 72 -0.23 -7.87 -15.81
N THR A 73 -1.27 -7.09 -15.49
CA THR A 73 -1.82 -6.05 -16.39
C THR A 73 -1.04 -4.75 -16.36
N GLY A 74 -0.15 -4.60 -15.38
CA GLY A 74 0.72 -3.45 -15.26
C GLY A 74 0.10 -2.16 -14.73
N LYS A 75 -1.07 -2.27 -14.11
CA LYS A 75 -1.68 -1.21 -13.30
C LYS A 75 -0.85 -0.91 -12.05
N VAL A 76 -0.10 -1.90 -11.57
CA VAL A 76 0.90 -1.74 -10.50
C VAL A 76 2.28 -2.03 -11.07
N ARG A 77 3.23 -1.17 -10.73
CA ARG A 77 4.66 -1.35 -11.03
C ARG A 77 5.43 -1.38 -9.72
N ILE A 78 6.23 -2.42 -9.51
CA ILE A 78 7.08 -2.57 -8.33
C ILE A 78 8.55 -2.49 -8.77
N ARG A 79 9.36 -1.73 -8.05
CA ARG A 79 10.82 -1.87 -8.04
C ARG A 79 11.24 -2.32 -6.64
N GLY A 80 12.01 -3.40 -6.56
CA GLY A 80 12.31 -4.12 -5.31
C GLY A 80 11.79 -5.56 -5.36
N SER A 81 11.78 -6.24 -4.21
CA SER A 81 11.37 -7.65 -4.13
C SER A 81 9.85 -7.80 -4.18
N VAL A 82 9.33 -8.32 -5.30
CA VAL A 82 7.91 -8.68 -5.44
C VAL A 82 7.52 -9.78 -4.45
N ALA A 83 8.41 -10.77 -4.22
CA ALA A 83 8.18 -11.84 -3.25
C ALA A 83 7.93 -11.27 -1.84
N LYS A 84 8.75 -10.31 -1.42
CA LYS A 84 8.57 -9.61 -0.14
C LYS A 84 7.24 -8.85 -0.08
N VAL A 85 6.78 -8.24 -1.19
CA VAL A 85 5.42 -7.65 -1.20
C VAL A 85 4.37 -8.73 -0.98
N LEU A 86 4.44 -9.85 -1.70
CA LEU A 86 3.45 -10.92 -1.63
C LEU A 86 3.41 -11.59 -0.25
N GLU A 87 4.54 -11.74 0.44
CA GLU A 87 4.62 -12.24 1.82
C GLU A 87 3.89 -11.33 2.82
N PHE A 88 3.89 -10.02 2.58
CA PHE A 88 3.29 -9.03 3.47
C PHE A 88 1.82 -8.74 3.16
N VAL A 89 1.35 -8.98 1.93
CA VAL A 89 -0.05 -8.78 1.54
C VAL A 89 -1.04 -9.43 2.53
N PRO A 90 -0.86 -10.69 2.99
CA PRO A 90 -1.74 -11.29 4.00
C PRO A 90 -1.82 -10.52 5.33
N LEU A 91 -0.74 -9.83 5.73
CA LEU A 91 -0.73 -9.02 6.96
C LEU A 91 -1.56 -7.75 6.83
N LEU A 92 -1.85 -7.32 5.59
CA LEU A 92 -2.70 -6.17 5.32
C LEU A 92 -4.20 -6.52 5.37
N GLN A 93 -4.58 -7.78 5.63
CA GLN A 93 -5.99 -8.21 5.68
C GLN A 93 -6.86 -7.32 6.59
N PRO A 94 -6.46 -6.97 7.83
CA PRO A 94 -7.26 -6.08 8.67
C PRO A 94 -7.46 -4.67 8.08
N ALA A 95 -6.54 -4.22 7.23
CA ALA A 95 -6.68 -2.95 6.51
C ALA A 95 -7.62 -3.08 5.30
N PHE A 96 -7.57 -4.21 4.56
CA PHE A 96 -8.55 -4.50 3.51
C PHE A 96 -9.97 -4.54 4.05
N ASP A 97 -10.20 -5.23 5.18
CA ASP A 97 -11.53 -5.38 5.78
C ASP A 97 -12.13 -4.04 6.21
N ARG A 98 -11.29 -3.11 6.67
CA ARG A 98 -11.71 -1.79 7.16
C ARG A 98 -11.84 -0.74 6.07
N TYR A 99 -11.19 -0.93 4.92
CA TYR A 99 -11.09 0.08 3.89
C TYR A 99 -12.46 0.53 3.34
N PRO A 100 -13.43 -0.35 3.03
CA PRO A 100 -14.72 0.07 2.50
C PRO A 100 -15.46 1.06 3.39
N GLU A 101 -15.42 0.84 4.72
CA GLU A 101 -16.06 1.73 5.70
C GLU A 101 -15.34 3.09 5.77
N ILE A 102 -14.00 3.10 5.71
CA ILE A 102 -13.20 4.32 5.69
C ILE A 102 -13.47 5.12 4.41
N ALA A 103 -13.48 4.45 3.26
CA ALA A 103 -13.76 5.06 1.96
C ALA A 103 -15.16 5.70 1.92
N ALA A 104 -16.18 4.98 2.40
CA ALA A 104 -17.54 5.48 2.49
C ALA A 104 -17.65 6.73 3.38
N ARG A 105 -17.01 6.72 4.56
CA ARG A 105 -16.97 7.89 5.46
C ARG A 105 -16.27 9.10 4.86
N ALA A 106 -15.29 8.88 3.99
CA ALA A 106 -14.59 9.94 3.26
C ALA A 106 -15.35 10.43 2.01
N GLY A 107 -16.54 9.90 1.72
CA GLY A 107 -17.31 10.25 0.53
C GLY A 107 -16.74 9.66 -0.77
N VAL A 108 -15.81 8.70 -0.67
CA VAL A 108 -15.28 7.97 -1.83
C VAL A 108 -16.28 6.87 -2.16
N ALA A 109 -16.97 7.02 -3.29
CA ALA A 109 -17.96 6.04 -3.73
C ALA A 109 -17.31 4.66 -3.94
N ALA A 110 -18.06 3.61 -3.59
CA ALA A 110 -17.81 2.29 -4.16
C ALA A 110 -18.16 2.38 -5.65
N ALA A 111 -17.14 2.40 -6.52
CA ALA A 111 -17.33 2.36 -7.97
C ALA A 111 -17.79 0.97 -8.44
#